data_AF-H1KVG5-F1
#
_entry.id   AF-H1KVG5-F1
#
_cell.length_a   1.000
_cell.length_b   1.000
_cell.length_c   1.000
_cell.angle_alpha   90.00
_cell.angle_beta   90.00
_cell.angle_gamma   90.00
#
_symmetry.space_group_name_H-M   'P 1'
#
loop_
_entity.id
_entity.type
_entity.pdbx_description
1 polymer ?
#
loop_
_entity_poly.entity_id
_entity_poly.type
_entity_poly.pdbx_seq_one_letter_code
_entity_poly.pdbx_strand_id
1 'polypeptide(L)'
;MPTGLTTSTTPIRTTHDGQVIENLDLWVSDGNAIRVEHDNVVIRNVTIHHADGNGIVVEDSSGVTVENSLIVNSDPPNGNGGLAGEATGIRVVNAPDFTASHVTLQDSGTGIYLGQSPGATLSHIEGHDFHGLYPSGQFVQFYQSPNGSLSDFAVTNDPNGSHVEDNVSIIDSQNVSITNGVIDGNNSPSGVGVMFEGNSQGGQVQNVDVIHMGNGGFSSYSDDVSFIDTRSFDNIAADQGRGDPLSNAVIWNATGDGVSIVDSTYTDPAVANNIAWGPSSAGADVSAAPSATPMTPIQNVFDWVAGTVGTVVGVVTGDSPAPPPVAASPSGTSLNRDGTAGAETMTGSNAADDLDGMDGNDTLNGLAGDDALYGGAGNDR
;
A
#
# COMPACT_ATOMS: atom_id res chain seq x y z
N MET A 1 6.29 -19.88 10.15
CA MET A 1 4.98 -20.38 9.71
C MET A 1 3.93 -19.86 10.67
N PRO A 2 2.93 -19.11 10.18
CA PRO A 2 1.67 -18.90 10.90
C PRO A 2 1.20 -20.26 11.44
N THR A 3 0.96 -20.37 12.74
CA THR A 3 0.36 -21.61 13.25
C THR A 3 -1.07 -21.73 12.72
N GLY A 4 -1.60 -22.93 12.58
CA GLY A 4 -3.04 -23.12 12.39
C GLY A 4 -3.67 -22.75 11.03
N LEU A 5 -2.93 -22.25 10.06
CA LEU A 5 -3.41 -22.11 8.67
C LEU A 5 -3.18 -23.40 7.88
N THR A 6 -4.06 -23.65 6.90
CA THR A 6 -3.85 -24.74 5.93
C THR A 6 -3.08 -24.19 4.73
N THR A 7 -1.87 -24.71 4.52
CA THR A 7 -1.04 -24.32 3.37
C THR A 7 -1.62 -24.86 2.05
N SER A 8 -1.69 -24.02 1.03
CA SER A 8 -2.04 -24.41 -0.34
C SER A 8 -1.23 -23.61 -1.35
N THR A 9 -0.85 -24.25 -2.46
CA THR A 9 -0.17 -23.59 -3.58
C THR A 9 -1.08 -23.38 -4.80
N THR A 10 -2.37 -23.73 -4.66
CA THR A 10 -3.33 -23.69 -5.75
C THR A 10 -4.15 -22.40 -5.70
N PRO A 11 -4.20 -21.61 -6.79
CA PRO A 11 -5.09 -20.49 -6.91
C PRO A 11 -6.57 -20.87 -6.67
N ILE A 12 -7.34 -19.95 -6.09
CA ILE A 12 -8.75 -20.17 -5.80
C ILE A 12 -9.61 -19.31 -6.72
N ARG A 13 -10.63 -19.92 -7.32
CA ARG A 13 -11.76 -19.20 -7.95
C ARG A 13 -13.03 -19.46 -7.16
N THR A 14 -13.82 -18.41 -6.93
CA THR A 14 -15.13 -18.57 -6.28
C THR A 14 -16.09 -19.33 -7.18
N THR A 15 -17.06 -20.01 -6.58
CA THR A 15 -17.98 -20.94 -7.27
C THR A 15 -19.45 -20.68 -6.98
N HIS A 16 -19.76 -19.83 -6.00
CA HIS A 16 -21.11 -19.41 -5.65
C HIS A 16 -21.09 -18.13 -4.81
N ASP A 17 -22.22 -17.44 -4.77
CA ASP A 17 -22.43 -16.29 -3.90
C ASP A 17 -22.34 -16.69 -2.42
N GLY A 18 -21.90 -15.78 -1.57
CA GLY A 18 -21.77 -16.02 -0.13
C GLY A 18 -20.67 -17.01 0.23
N GLN A 19 -19.79 -17.38 -0.70
CA GLN A 19 -18.68 -18.29 -0.42
C GLN A 19 -17.75 -17.69 0.63
N VAL A 20 -17.31 -18.53 1.58
CA VAL A 20 -16.30 -18.16 2.58
C VAL A 20 -14.99 -18.86 2.23
N ILE A 21 -13.92 -18.08 2.09
CA ILE A 21 -12.55 -18.55 1.91
C ILE A 21 -11.79 -18.17 3.19
N GLU A 22 -11.36 -19.15 3.98
CA GLU A 22 -10.81 -18.85 5.30
C GLU A 22 -9.73 -19.81 5.81
N ASN A 23 -8.87 -19.30 6.68
CA ASN A 23 -7.84 -20.04 7.42
C ASN A 23 -6.82 -20.74 6.51
N LEU A 24 -6.35 -20.00 5.49
CA LEU A 24 -5.43 -20.49 4.46
C LEU A 24 -4.11 -19.73 4.47
N ASP A 25 -3.04 -20.45 4.16
CA ASP A 25 -1.71 -19.92 3.85
C ASP A 25 -1.42 -20.25 2.38
N LEU A 26 -1.65 -19.27 1.49
CA LEU A 26 -1.62 -19.44 0.04
C LEU A 26 -0.29 -19.01 -0.55
N TRP A 27 0.30 -19.86 -1.40
CA TRP A 27 1.56 -19.62 -2.10
C TRP A 27 1.38 -19.76 -3.60
N VAL A 28 1.24 -18.65 -4.32
CA VAL A 28 0.92 -18.65 -5.75
C VAL A 28 1.98 -17.86 -6.50
N SER A 29 2.83 -18.56 -7.25
CA SER A 29 3.98 -17.96 -7.94
C SER A 29 3.69 -17.40 -9.33
N ASP A 30 2.51 -17.71 -9.88
CA ASP A 30 2.05 -17.27 -11.20
C ASP A 30 0.52 -17.19 -11.19
N GLY A 31 -0.01 -16.04 -11.58
CA GLY A 31 -1.43 -15.71 -11.64
C GLY A 31 -2.03 -15.22 -10.33
N ASN A 32 -3.32 -14.89 -10.38
CA ASN A 32 -4.03 -14.32 -9.23
C ASN A 32 -4.28 -15.38 -8.14
N ALA A 33 -3.92 -15.10 -6.89
CA ALA A 33 -4.02 -16.11 -5.83
C ALA A 33 -5.48 -16.43 -5.44
N ILE A 34 -6.33 -15.41 -5.31
CA ILE A 34 -7.78 -15.58 -5.19
C ILE A 34 -8.49 -14.72 -6.23
N ARG A 35 -9.44 -15.30 -6.96
CA ARG A 35 -10.30 -14.61 -7.91
C ARG A 35 -11.77 -14.79 -7.53
N VAL A 36 -12.43 -13.66 -7.28
CA VAL A 36 -13.82 -13.54 -6.86
C VAL A 36 -14.66 -13.05 -8.04
N GLU A 37 -15.61 -13.89 -8.46
CA GLU A 37 -16.55 -13.65 -9.57
C GLU A 37 -18.01 -13.90 -9.11
N HIS A 38 -18.27 -13.79 -7.80
CA HIS A 38 -19.55 -14.05 -7.16
C HIS A 38 -19.80 -13.06 -6.02
N ASP A 39 -21.08 -12.75 -5.75
CA ASP A 39 -21.47 -11.73 -4.78
C ASP A 39 -21.34 -12.20 -3.32
N ASN A 40 -21.18 -11.26 -2.40
CA ASN A 40 -21.19 -11.47 -0.94
C ASN A 40 -20.14 -12.48 -0.44
N VAL A 41 -19.06 -12.67 -1.18
CA VAL A 41 -17.95 -13.55 -0.78
C VAL A 41 -17.20 -12.93 0.40
N VAL A 42 -16.80 -13.78 1.34
CA VAL A 42 -15.98 -13.39 2.49
C VAL A 42 -14.64 -14.10 2.41
N ILE A 43 -13.56 -13.33 2.37
CA ILE A 43 -12.18 -13.82 2.48
C ILE A 43 -11.68 -13.40 3.86
N ARG A 44 -11.26 -14.35 4.69
CA ARG A 44 -10.81 -14.01 6.04
C ARG A 44 -9.75 -14.93 6.61
N ASN A 45 -8.90 -14.38 7.47
CA ASN A 45 -7.84 -15.16 8.12
C ASN A 45 -6.97 -15.89 7.09
N VAL A 46 -6.58 -15.18 6.04
CA VAL A 46 -5.69 -15.72 5.02
C VAL A 46 -4.35 -15.02 5.07
N THR A 47 -3.28 -15.79 4.88
CA THR A 47 -2.00 -15.28 4.44
C THR A 47 -1.86 -15.61 2.96
N ILE A 48 -1.50 -14.64 2.13
CA ILE A 48 -1.30 -14.82 0.70
C ILE A 48 0.12 -14.36 0.37
N HIS A 49 0.89 -15.26 -0.21
CA HIS A 49 2.16 -15.02 -0.85
C HIS A 49 1.94 -15.17 -2.35
N HIS A 50 1.96 -14.06 -3.08
CA HIS A 50 1.77 -14.08 -4.53
C HIS A 50 3.03 -13.60 -5.27
N ALA A 51 3.21 -14.05 -6.50
CA ALA A 51 4.18 -13.51 -7.47
C ALA A 51 3.55 -13.60 -8.87
N ASP A 52 4.00 -12.75 -9.80
CA ASP A 52 3.51 -12.66 -11.19
C ASP A 52 1.97 -12.70 -11.31
N GLY A 53 1.30 -11.77 -10.61
CA GLY A 53 -0.16 -11.68 -10.52
C GLY A 53 -0.61 -10.95 -9.26
N ASN A 54 -1.92 -10.80 -9.08
CA ASN A 54 -2.48 -10.10 -7.91
C ASN A 54 -2.71 -11.06 -6.73
N GLY A 55 -2.70 -10.55 -5.50
CA GLY A 55 -3.09 -11.32 -4.33
C GLY A 55 -4.57 -11.73 -4.39
N ILE A 56 -5.46 -10.73 -4.40
CA ILE A 56 -6.91 -10.93 -4.52
C ILE A 56 -7.44 -10.11 -5.69
N VAL A 57 -8.23 -10.73 -6.55
CA VAL A 57 -8.99 -10.05 -7.62
C VAL A 57 -10.47 -10.19 -7.35
N VAL A 58 -11.19 -9.07 -7.31
CA VAL A 58 -12.64 -9.01 -7.25
C VAL A 58 -13.14 -8.32 -8.50
N GLU A 59 -13.90 -9.03 -9.32
CA GLU A 59 -14.44 -8.51 -10.59
C GLU A 59 -15.94 -8.75 -10.67
N ASP A 60 -16.68 -7.69 -11.02
CA ASP A 60 -18.12 -7.73 -11.26
C ASP A 60 -18.91 -8.42 -10.12
N SER A 61 -18.50 -8.19 -8.86
CA SER A 61 -19.00 -8.89 -7.67
C SER A 61 -19.25 -7.91 -6.53
N SER A 62 -20.48 -7.84 -6.03
CA SER A 62 -20.90 -6.87 -5.02
C SER A 62 -20.79 -7.40 -3.59
N GLY A 63 -20.56 -6.53 -2.61
CA GLY A 63 -20.61 -6.88 -1.19
C GLY A 63 -19.51 -7.83 -0.72
N VAL A 64 -18.39 -7.89 -1.44
CA VAL A 64 -17.25 -8.75 -1.10
C VAL A 64 -16.50 -8.16 0.10
N THR A 65 -16.12 -9.02 1.05
CA THR A 65 -15.43 -8.65 2.28
C THR A 65 -14.06 -9.34 2.36
N VAL A 66 -13.01 -8.58 2.69
CA VAL A 66 -11.69 -9.11 3.05
C VAL A 66 -11.36 -8.68 4.47
N GLU A 67 -11.14 -9.61 5.38
CA GLU A 67 -10.84 -9.28 6.78
C GLU A 67 -9.69 -10.09 7.36
N ASN A 68 -8.96 -9.52 8.31
CA ASN A 68 -7.91 -10.19 9.09
C ASN A 68 -6.97 -10.96 8.17
N SER A 69 -6.26 -10.28 7.27
CA SER A 69 -5.49 -10.97 6.22
C SER A 69 -4.15 -10.29 5.96
N LEU A 70 -3.15 -11.11 5.68
CA LEU A 70 -1.82 -10.66 5.29
C LEU A 70 -1.59 -11.01 3.82
N ILE A 71 -1.23 -10.03 3.01
CA ILE A 71 -0.99 -10.19 1.57
C ILE A 71 0.39 -9.66 1.26
N VAL A 72 1.24 -10.55 0.74
CA VAL A 72 2.65 -10.31 0.49
C VAL A 72 2.94 -10.64 -0.96
N ASN A 73 3.48 -9.68 -1.69
CA ASN A 73 4.10 -9.99 -2.97
C ASN A 73 5.52 -10.49 -2.72
N SER A 74 5.79 -11.73 -3.13
CA SER A 74 7.10 -12.38 -2.98
C SER A 74 8.08 -12.02 -4.09
N ASP A 75 7.59 -11.33 -5.12
CA ASP A 75 8.36 -10.82 -6.26
C ASP A 75 7.91 -9.39 -6.61
N PRO A 76 8.28 -8.38 -5.78
CA PRO A 76 7.93 -7.00 -6.03
C PRO A 76 8.45 -6.52 -7.40
N PRO A 77 7.66 -5.76 -8.17
CA PRO A 77 8.19 -5.09 -9.35
C PRO A 77 9.36 -4.17 -8.97
N ASN A 78 10.31 -3.94 -9.88
CA ASN A 78 11.46 -3.07 -9.61
C ASN A 78 11.17 -1.56 -9.77
N GLY A 79 9.92 -1.18 -10.05
CA GLY A 79 9.50 0.22 -10.23
C GLY A 79 9.93 0.90 -11.54
N ASN A 80 10.78 0.28 -12.38
CA ASN A 80 11.41 0.92 -13.54
C ASN A 80 11.06 0.25 -14.89
N GLY A 81 9.97 0.70 -15.52
CA GLY A 81 9.60 0.34 -16.89
C GLY A 81 9.02 -1.08 -17.07
N GLY A 82 8.06 -1.23 -17.99
CA GLY A 82 7.36 -2.48 -18.27
C GLY A 82 5.86 -2.23 -18.44
N LEU A 83 5.14 -3.13 -19.13
CA LEU A 83 3.68 -3.17 -19.00
C LEU A 83 3.39 -3.62 -17.57
N ALA A 84 2.48 -2.93 -16.88
CA ALA A 84 2.00 -3.31 -15.55
C ALA A 84 1.62 -4.80 -15.52
N GLY A 85 2.56 -5.65 -15.09
CA GLY A 85 2.20 -6.92 -14.48
C GLY A 85 1.41 -6.53 -13.25
N GLU A 86 0.13 -6.92 -13.22
CA GLU A 86 -0.80 -6.56 -12.16
C GLU A 86 -0.34 -7.22 -10.85
N ALA A 87 0.60 -6.59 -10.14
CA ALA A 87 1.11 -7.04 -8.85
C ALA A 87 0.36 -6.35 -7.70
N THR A 88 -0.95 -6.15 -7.86
CA THR A 88 -1.77 -5.47 -6.84
C THR A 88 -2.03 -6.45 -5.70
N GLY A 89 -1.94 -5.99 -4.45
CA GLY A 89 -2.31 -6.83 -3.31
C GLY A 89 -3.79 -7.21 -3.38
N ILE A 90 -4.68 -6.21 -3.51
CA ILE A 90 -6.11 -6.39 -3.74
C ILE A 90 -6.57 -5.51 -4.89
N ARG A 91 -7.01 -6.12 -5.99
CA ARG A 91 -7.56 -5.43 -7.16
C ARG A 91 -9.07 -5.64 -7.23
N VAL A 92 -9.82 -4.55 -7.18
CA VAL A 92 -11.28 -4.54 -7.12
C VAL A 92 -11.81 -3.72 -8.29
N VAL A 93 -12.64 -4.32 -9.14
CA VAL A 93 -13.20 -3.68 -10.34
C VAL A 93 -14.68 -3.99 -10.47
N ASN A 94 -15.50 -2.94 -10.67
CA ASN A 94 -16.96 -3.04 -10.80
C ASN A 94 -17.62 -3.79 -9.63
N ALA A 95 -17.16 -3.55 -8.41
CA ALA A 95 -17.53 -4.31 -7.23
C ALA A 95 -18.02 -3.36 -6.12
N PRO A 96 -19.28 -2.88 -6.19
CA PRO A 96 -19.82 -1.95 -5.21
C PRO A 96 -19.90 -2.58 -3.82
N ASP A 97 -19.83 -1.72 -2.80
CA ASP A 97 -19.91 -2.10 -1.39
C ASP A 97 -18.80 -3.10 -0.96
N PHE A 98 -17.64 -3.06 -1.62
CA PHE A 98 -16.46 -3.81 -1.20
C PHE A 98 -16.01 -3.34 0.20
N THR A 99 -15.66 -4.27 1.08
CA THR A 99 -15.12 -3.93 2.39
C THR A 99 -13.80 -4.62 2.65
N ALA A 100 -12.85 -3.90 3.26
CA ALA A 100 -11.65 -4.50 3.81
C ALA A 100 -11.42 -4.02 5.24
N SER A 101 -11.06 -4.93 6.15
CA SER A 101 -10.67 -4.55 7.50
C SER A 101 -9.54 -5.38 8.08
N HIS A 102 -8.61 -4.74 8.80
CA HIS A 102 -7.45 -5.42 9.41
C HIS A 102 -6.65 -6.21 8.38
N VAL A 103 -6.25 -5.53 7.31
CA VAL A 103 -5.48 -6.10 6.21
C VAL A 103 -4.09 -5.48 6.21
N THR A 104 -3.06 -6.32 6.15
CA THR A 104 -1.67 -5.88 5.96
C THR A 104 -1.22 -6.26 4.55
N LEU A 105 -0.67 -5.28 3.83
CA LEU A 105 -0.17 -5.41 2.45
C LEU A 105 1.32 -5.11 2.44
N GLN A 106 2.10 -5.94 1.76
CA GLN A 106 3.55 -5.80 1.68
C GLN A 106 4.04 -6.00 0.25
N ASP A 107 4.98 -5.17 -0.18
CA ASP A 107 5.76 -5.36 -1.41
C ASP A 107 4.93 -5.40 -2.71
N SER A 108 3.66 -5.02 -2.64
CA SER A 108 2.77 -4.99 -3.80
C SER A 108 3.14 -3.84 -4.73
N GLY A 109 2.81 -3.93 -6.01
CA GLY A 109 2.91 -2.78 -6.92
C GLY A 109 1.97 -1.65 -6.50
N THR A 110 0.70 -1.99 -6.26
CA THR A 110 -0.29 -1.15 -5.59
C THR A 110 -0.90 -1.97 -4.47
N GLY A 111 -1.16 -1.39 -3.30
CA GLY A 111 -1.79 -2.09 -2.18
C GLY A 111 -3.22 -2.50 -2.51
N ILE A 112 -4.15 -1.54 -2.54
CA ILE A 112 -5.56 -1.75 -2.90
C ILE A 112 -5.95 -0.83 -4.05
N TYR A 113 -6.40 -1.42 -5.15
CA TYR A 113 -7.00 -0.70 -6.27
C TYR A 113 -8.53 -0.87 -6.27
N LEU A 114 -9.26 0.24 -6.24
CA LEU A 114 -10.73 0.30 -6.28
C LEU A 114 -11.19 1.01 -7.55
N GLY A 115 -11.40 0.26 -8.62
CA GLY A 115 -11.93 0.75 -9.89
C GLY A 115 -13.45 0.60 -9.97
N GLN A 116 -14.19 1.69 -10.23
CA GLN A 116 -15.64 1.65 -10.51
C GLN A 116 -16.44 0.92 -9.41
N SER A 117 -16.02 1.07 -8.16
CA SER A 117 -16.47 0.30 -7.00
C SER A 117 -16.99 1.24 -5.91
N PRO A 118 -18.16 1.87 -6.12
CA PRO A 118 -18.70 2.87 -5.21
C PRO A 118 -19.04 2.27 -3.84
N GLY A 119 -18.97 3.09 -2.80
CA GLY A 119 -19.31 2.67 -1.44
C GLY A 119 -18.27 1.77 -0.78
N ALA A 120 -17.07 1.63 -1.37
CA ALA A 120 -16.01 0.81 -0.79
C ALA A 120 -15.55 1.36 0.57
N THR A 121 -15.48 0.51 1.60
CA THR A 121 -15.07 0.91 2.96
C THR A 121 -13.88 0.12 3.44
N LEU A 122 -12.80 0.83 3.79
CA LEU A 122 -11.55 0.27 4.25
C LEU A 122 -11.25 0.78 5.66
N SER A 123 -10.87 -0.12 6.58
CA SER A 123 -10.45 0.28 7.94
C SER A 123 -9.32 -0.59 8.48
N HIS A 124 -8.44 -0.08 9.32
CA HIS A 124 -7.33 -0.89 9.87
C HIS A 124 -6.45 -1.49 8.76
N ILE A 125 -6.16 -0.69 7.74
CA ILE A 125 -5.30 -1.12 6.63
C ILE A 125 -3.87 -0.71 6.93
N GLU A 126 -2.96 -1.67 6.84
CA GLU A 126 -1.53 -1.49 7.05
C GLU A 126 -0.79 -1.78 5.74
N GLY A 127 0.14 -0.91 5.35
CA GLY A 127 0.91 -1.03 4.11
C GLY A 127 2.41 -0.90 4.35
N HIS A 128 3.20 -1.68 3.63
CA HIS A 128 4.66 -1.62 3.67
C HIS A 128 5.23 -1.71 2.25
N ASP A 129 6.09 -0.75 1.92
CA ASP A 129 6.97 -0.75 0.75
C ASP A 129 6.26 -1.07 -0.57
N PHE A 130 5.54 -0.12 -1.15
CA PHE A 130 4.92 -0.33 -2.47
C PHE A 130 5.89 -0.06 -3.63
N HIS A 131 5.77 -0.85 -4.70
CA HIS A 131 6.75 -0.88 -5.81
C HIS A 131 6.09 -0.71 -7.19
N GLY A 132 5.29 0.33 -7.36
CA GLY A 132 4.54 0.52 -8.59
C GLY A 132 5.39 0.99 -9.77
N LEU A 133 5.09 0.48 -10.96
CA LEU A 133 5.57 1.07 -12.21
C LEU A 133 4.81 2.37 -12.48
N TYR A 134 5.50 3.48 -12.75
CA TYR A 134 4.85 4.78 -12.98
C TYR A 134 3.65 4.68 -13.95
N PRO A 135 2.46 5.23 -13.62
CA PRO A 135 2.14 6.02 -12.42
C PRO A 135 1.50 5.21 -11.27
N SER A 136 1.69 3.88 -11.21
CA SER A 136 1.28 3.04 -10.08
C SER A 136 2.24 3.18 -8.89
N GLY A 137 1.86 2.65 -7.72
CA GLY A 137 2.66 2.77 -6.49
C GLY A 137 1.83 3.26 -5.31
N GLN A 138 0.51 3.15 -5.41
CA GLN A 138 -0.41 3.60 -4.38
C GLN A 138 -0.50 2.57 -3.26
N PHE A 139 -0.62 3.05 -2.03
CA PHE A 139 -1.14 2.25 -0.95
C PHE A 139 -2.62 1.93 -1.20
N VAL A 140 -3.43 2.95 -1.48
CA VAL A 140 -4.84 2.80 -1.85
C VAL A 140 -5.18 3.75 -3.00
N GLN A 141 -5.88 3.24 -4.02
CA GLN A 141 -6.42 4.05 -5.11
C GLN A 141 -7.93 3.90 -5.24
N PHE A 142 -8.66 5.01 -5.16
CA PHE A 142 -10.04 5.14 -5.57
C PHE A 142 -10.08 5.71 -6.99
N TYR A 143 -10.51 4.90 -7.96
CA TYR A 143 -10.68 5.32 -9.35
C TYR A 143 -12.13 5.14 -9.77
N GLN A 144 -12.85 6.24 -10.03
CA GLN A 144 -14.29 6.22 -10.36
C GLN A 144 -15.15 5.50 -9.31
N SER A 145 -14.75 5.61 -8.04
CA SER A 145 -15.32 4.87 -6.90
C SER A 145 -15.83 5.84 -5.83
N PRO A 146 -16.95 6.55 -6.08
CA PRO A 146 -17.46 7.57 -5.18
C PRO A 146 -18.02 6.98 -3.88
N ASN A 147 -18.15 7.84 -2.87
CA ASN A 147 -18.68 7.54 -1.54
C ASN A 147 -17.89 6.44 -0.80
N GLY A 148 -16.59 6.32 -1.11
CA GLY A 148 -15.69 5.39 -0.43
C GLY A 148 -15.06 5.99 0.83
N SER A 149 -14.43 5.14 1.65
CA SER A 149 -13.69 5.61 2.83
C SER A 149 -12.47 4.76 3.14
N LEU A 150 -11.43 5.40 3.68
CA LEU A 150 -10.28 4.78 4.32
C LEU A 150 -10.13 5.36 5.73
N SER A 151 -10.23 4.52 6.77
CA SER A 151 -10.03 4.93 8.16
C SER A 151 -8.98 4.10 8.87
N ASP A 152 -8.39 4.65 9.93
CA ASP A 152 -7.55 3.90 10.87
C ASP A 152 -6.44 3.14 10.13
N PHE A 153 -5.53 3.86 9.46
CA PHE A 153 -4.57 3.24 8.54
C PHE A 153 -3.13 3.65 8.82
N ALA A 154 -2.19 2.83 8.38
CA ALA A 154 -0.78 3.18 8.39
C ALA A 154 -0.11 2.66 7.12
N VAL A 155 0.77 3.46 6.53
CA VAL A 155 1.70 3.01 5.50
C VAL A 155 3.10 3.51 5.82
N THR A 156 4.09 2.64 5.65
CA THR A 156 5.51 2.98 5.74
C THR A 156 6.21 2.54 4.46
N ASN A 157 7.01 3.42 3.86
CA ASN A 157 7.79 3.11 2.67
C ASN A 157 9.27 3.51 2.89
N ASP A 158 10.18 2.56 2.75
CA ASP A 158 11.62 2.82 2.73
C ASP A 158 11.95 3.66 1.48
N PRO A 159 12.54 4.85 1.64
CA PRO A 159 12.89 5.70 0.51
C PRO A 159 13.87 5.06 -0.49
N ASN A 160 14.67 4.07 -0.06
CA ASN A 160 15.64 3.39 -0.93
C ASN A 160 15.11 2.12 -1.58
N GLY A 161 14.09 1.50 -1.00
CA GLY A 161 13.54 0.22 -1.46
C GLY A 161 12.23 0.36 -2.22
N SER A 162 11.39 1.33 -1.88
CA SER A 162 10.06 1.50 -2.46
C SER A 162 10.07 2.27 -3.79
N HIS A 163 8.99 2.12 -4.55
CA HIS A 163 8.64 2.93 -5.72
C HIS A 163 7.18 3.35 -5.62
N VAL A 164 6.91 4.35 -4.79
CA VAL A 164 5.55 4.85 -4.57
C VAL A 164 5.18 5.95 -5.55
N GLU A 165 3.89 6.18 -5.77
CA GLU A 165 3.38 7.40 -6.41
C GLU A 165 2.60 8.21 -5.39
N ASP A 166 1.33 8.51 -5.61
CA ASP A 166 0.47 8.98 -4.51
C ASP A 166 0.25 7.83 -3.53
N ASN A 167 0.50 8.02 -2.24
CA ASN A 167 0.19 6.97 -1.27
C ASN A 167 -1.32 6.68 -1.29
N VAL A 168 -2.15 7.70 -1.14
CA VAL A 168 -3.61 7.60 -1.27
C VAL A 168 -4.07 8.46 -2.45
N SER A 169 -4.57 7.80 -3.49
CA SER A 169 -5.01 8.44 -4.74
C SER A 169 -6.54 8.40 -4.85
N ILE A 170 -7.16 9.55 -5.12
CA ILE A 170 -8.60 9.70 -5.34
C ILE A 170 -8.79 10.40 -6.68
N ILE A 171 -9.22 9.63 -7.69
CA ILE A 171 -9.40 10.10 -9.06
C ILE A 171 -10.84 9.84 -9.49
N ASP A 172 -11.52 10.89 -9.97
CA ASP A 172 -12.93 10.85 -10.39
C ASP A 172 -13.87 10.20 -9.37
N SER A 173 -13.60 10.37 -8.07
CA SER A 173 -14.28 9.68 -6.97
C SER A 173 -14.80 10.68 -5.94
N GLN A 174 -16.05 11.10 -6.09
CA GLN A 174 -16.69 12.09 -5.21
C GLN A 174 -16.96 11.56 -3.80
N ASN A 175 -17.01 12.46 -2.82
CA ASN A 175 -17.38 12.18 -1.42
C ASN A 175 -16.53 11.08 -0.75
N VAL A 176 -15.25 10.98 -1.10
CA VAL A 176 -14.32 10.03 -0.45
C VAL A 176 -13.77 10.63 0.84
N SER A 177 -13.78 9.86 1.93
CA SER A 177 -13.28 10.28 3.23
C SER A 177 -12.04 9.48 3.65
N ILE A 178 -10.97 10.18 4.01
CA ILE A 178 -9.71 9.62 4.49
C ILE A 178 -9.49 10.08 5.93
N THR A 179 -9.44 9.18 6.90
CA THR A 179 -9.46 9.57 8.32
C THR A 179 -8.51 8.75 9.20
N ASN A 180 -7.99 9.36 10.26
CA ASN A 180 -7.21 8.68 11.31
C ASN A 180 -6.08 7.81 10.74
N GLY A 181 -5.05 8.41 10.15
CA GLY A 181 -3.98 7.59 9.57
C GLY A 181 -2.62 8.23 9.48
N VAL A 182 -1.62 7.37 9.28
CA VAL A 182 -0.22 7.76 9.16
C VAL A 182 0.31 7.33 7.80
N ILE A 183 0.96 8.25 7.11
CA ILE A 183 1.71 7.98 5.89
C ILE A 183 3.15 8.36 6.16
N ASP A 184 4.05 7.39 6.17
CA ASP A 184 5.48 7.62 6.37
C ASP A 184 6.25 7.20 5.12
N GLY A 185 6.88 8.17 4.47
CA GLY A 185 7.71 7.95 3.30
C GLY A 185 6.95 8.13 1.98
N ASN A 186 7.52 9.00 1.14
CA ASN A 186 7.17 9.12 -0.26
C ASN A 186 8.39 9.58 -1.08
N ASN A 187 8.84 8.75 -2.02
CA ASN A 187 10.00 9.04 -2.86
C ASN A 187 9.64 9.42 -4.31
N SER A 188 8.37 9.67 -4.60
CA SER A 188 7.95 10.08 -5.94
C SER A 188 8.35 11.53 -6.24
N PRO A 189 8.86 11.83 -7.45
CA PRO A 189 9.00 13.20 -7.91
C PRO A 189 7.65 13.93 -8.07
N SER A 190 6.57 13.21 -8.36
CA SER A 190 5.24 13.77 -8.69
C SER A 190 4.12 13.41 -7.70
N GLY A 191 4.25 12.29 -7.00
CA GLY A 191 3.26 11.78 -6.07
C GLY A 191 3.25 12.52 -4.73
N VAL A 192 2.19 12.35 -3.95
CA VAL A 192 2.04 12.96 -2.63
C VAL A 192 1.48 11.96 -1.60
N GLY A 193 1.20 12.41 -0.38
CA GLY A 193 0.57 11.59 0.65
C GLY A 193 -0.87 11.26 0.30
N VAL A 194 -1.70 12.30 0.14
CA VAL A 194 -3.10 12.16 -0.30
C VAL A 194 -3.39 13.10 -1.45
N MET A 195 -3.93 12.57 -2.55
CA MET A 195 -4.20 13.29 -3.80
C MET A 195 -5.67 13.19 -4.21
N PHE A 196 -6.33 14.34 -4.41
CA PHE A 196 -7.64 14.44 -5.05
C PHE A 196 -7.52 15.06 -6.44
N GLU A 197 -7.95 14.31 -7.46
CA GLU A 197 -7.87 14.68 -8.87
C GLU A 197 -9.15 14.39 -9.64
N GLY A 198 -9.30 15.05 -10.78
CA GLY A 198 -10.46 14.91 -11.64
C GLY A 198 -11.75 15.33 -10.94
N ASN A 199 -12.81 14.57 -11.14
CA ASN A 199 -14.13 14.81 -10.56
C ASN A 199 -14.28 14.20 -9.15
N SER A 200 -13.44 14.61 -8.20
CA SER A 200 -13.39 14.07 -6.84
C SER A 200 -13.87 15.05 -5.76
N GLN A 201 -14.91 15.84 -6.06
CA GLN A 201 -15.40 16.87 -5.11
C GLN A 201 -16.07 16.29 -3.87
N GLY A 202 -16.16 17.12 -2.83
CA GLY A 202 -16.79 16.78 -1.55
C GLY A 202 -15.95 15.81 -0.70
N GLY A 203 -14.68 15.61 -1.08
CA GLY A 203 -13.73 14.77 -0.36
C GLY A 203 -13.25 15.39 0.95
N GLN A 204 -12.78 14.55 1.85
CA GLN A 204 -12.25 14.99 3.14
C GLN A 204 -11.02 14.18 3.54
N VAL A 205 -10.04 14.85 4.12
CA VAL A 205 -8.97 14.22 4.90
C VAL A 205 -9.03 14.76 6.32
N GLN A 206 -9.09 13.89 7.32
CA GLN A 206 -9.19 14.29 8.72
C GLN A 206 -8.29 13.51 9.66
N ASN A 207 -7.54 14.20 10.53
CA ASN A 207 -6.65 13.57 11.51
C ASN A 207 -5.69 12.58 10.82
N VAL A 208 -4.92 13.10 9.86
CA VAL A 208 -3.94 12.32 9.09
C VAL A 208 -2.58 12.98 9.20
N ASP A 209 -1.58 12.17 9.49
CA ASP A 209 -0.18 12.56 9.52
C ASP A 209 0.52 12.10 8.26
N VAL A 210 1.31 12.99 7.66
CA VAL A 210 2.28 12.66 6.63
C VAL A 210 3.69 12.94 7.15
N ILE A 211 4.60 11.99 6.96
CA ILE A 211 5.96 11.99 7.51
C ILE A 211 6.92 11.67 6.37
N HIS A 212 8.08 12.33 6.32
CA HIS A 212 9.12 12.05 5.31
C HIS A 212 8.62 12.13 3.86
N MET A 213 7.82 13.15 3.56
CA MET A 213 7.26 13.34 2.22
C MET A 213 8.26 14.02 1.29
N GLY A 214 8.53 13.39 0.14
CA GLY A 214 9.41 13.91 -0.90
C GLY A 214 8.81 15.08 -1.69
N ASN A 215 7.73 14.81 -2.41
CA ASN A 215 7.12 15.82 -3.28
C ASN A 215 6.00 16.62 -2.61
N GLY A 216 5.06 16.01 -1.92
CA GLY A 216 4.07 16.80 -1.18
C GLY A 216 3.25 15.99 -0.17
N GLY A 217 2.58 16.70 0.73
CA GLY A 217 1.75 16.07 1.78
C GLY A 217 0.35 15.77 1.30
N PHE A 218 -0.45 16.82 1.13
CA PHE A 218 -1.86 16.76 0.78
C PHE A 218 -2.13 17.65 -0.43
N SER A 219 -2.80 17.13 -1.44
CA SER A 219 -3.08 17.88 -2.66
C SER A 219 -4.51 17.69 -3.12
N SER A 220 -5.15 18.79 -3.51
CA SER A 220 -6.40 18.76 -4.24
C SER A 220 -6.34 19.66 -5.47
N TYR A 221 -6.53 19.03 -6.62
CA TYR A 221 -6.90 19.69 -7.87
C TYR A 221 -8.41 19.68 -8.09
N SER A 222 -9.16 18.93 -7.28
CA SER A 222 -10.62 18.91 -7.26
C SER A 222 -11.20 19.96 -6.31
N ASP A 223 -12.42 20.40 -6.61
CA ASP A 223 -13.13 21.40 -5.82
C ASP A 223 -13.72 20.82 -4.52
N ASP A 224 -14.02 21.69 -3.56
CA ASP A 224 -14.75 21.38 -2.32
C ASP A 224 -14.14 20.24 -1.47
N VAL A 225 -12.80 20.13 -1.44
CA VAL A 225 -12.06 19.20 -0.59
C VAL A 225 -11.64 19.86 0.73
N SER A 226 -11.78 19.15 1.85
CA SER A 226 -11.41 19.68 3.17
C SER A 226 -10.27 18.88 3.80
N PHE A 227 -9.18 19.54 4.14
CA PHE A 227 -8.10 19.02 4.97
C PHE A 227 -8.29 19.55 6.40
N ILE A 228 -8.57 18.67 7.36
CA ILE A 228 -8.98 19.04 8.72
C ILE A 228 -8.09 18.32 9.73
N ASP A 229 -7.43 19.05 10.64
CA ASP A 229 -6.52 18.43 11.62
C ASP A 229 -5.48 17.53 10.92
N THR A 230 -4.98 17.99 9.78
CA THR A 230 -3.93 17.28 9.04
C THR A 230 -2.57 17.80 9.47
N ARG A 231 -1.58 16.91 9.55
CA ARG A 231 -0.27 17.26 10.10
C ARG A 231 0.86 16.73 9.24
N SER A 232 1.96 17.47 9.18
CA SER A 232 3.14 17.11 8.39
C SER A 232 4.41 17.18 9.22
N PHE A 233 5.30 16.21 9.03
CA PHE A 233 6.53 16.06 9.79
C PHE A 233 7.70 15.73 8.86
N ASP A 234 8.84 16.38 9.07
CA ASP A 234 10.15 15.95 8.57
C ASP A 234 10.22 15.72 7.04
N ASN A 235 9.62 16.62 6.26
CA ASN A 235 9.57 16.49 4.80
C ASN A 235 10.98 16.59 4.15
N ILE A 236 11.10 16.05 2.93
CA ILE A 236 12.37 15.91 2.21
C ILE A 236 12.26 16.60 0.84
N ALA A 237 12.98 17.71 0.62
CA ALA A 237 13.03 18.40 -0.69
C ALA A 237 14.34 18.10 -1.44
N ALA A 238 14.60 16.83 -1.72
CA ALA A 238 15.80 16.37 -2.41
C ALA A 238 15.50 15.13 -3.26
N ASP A 239 16.33 14.88 -4.27
CA ASP A 239 16.33 13.63 -5.03
C ASP A 239 16.57 12.42 -4.11
N GLN A 240 15.66 11.45 -4.22
CA GLN A 240 15.68 10.18 -3.46
C GLN A 240 15.94 8.98 -4.39
N GLY A 241 16.67 9.20 -5.49
CA GLY A 241 17.02 8.18 -6.49
C GLY A 241 16.05 8.09 -7.67
N ARG A 242 15.00 8.91 -7.67
CA ARG A 242 13.96 8.95 -8.71
C ARG A 242 13.84 10.31 -9.40
N GLY A 243 14.68 11.27 -9.04
CA GLY A 243 14.68 12.65 -9.51
C GLY A 243 14.21 13.65 -8.45
N ASP A 244 14.47 14.94 -8.70
CA ASP A 244 14.09 16.02 -7.79
C ASP A 244 12.56 16.15 -7.64
N PRO A 245 12.05 16.45 -6.43
CA PRO A 245 10.63 16.71 -6.22
C PRO A 245 10.09 17.88 -7.04
N LEU A 246 9.04 17.64 -7.83
CA LEU A 246 8.53 18.62 -8.82
C LEU A 246 7.86 19.83 -8.18
N SER A 247 7.23 19.66 -7.02
CA SER A 247 6.55 20.74 -6.29
C SER A 247 7.40 21.31 -5.15
N ASN A 248 8.65 20.83 -5.00
CA ASN A 248 9.59 21.27 -3.97
C ASN A 248 9.02 21.08 -2.54
N ALA A 249 8.45 19.90 -2.25
CA ALA A 249 7.91 19.50 -0.94
C ALA A 249 6.78 20.40 -0.42
N VAL A 250 5.83 20.81 -1.27
CA VAL A 250 4.67 21.59 -0.80
C VAL A 250 3.79 20.75 0.11
N ILE A 251 3.46 21.25 1.31
CA ILE A 251 2.71 20.45 2.27
C ILE A 251 1.23 20.36 1.88
N TRP A 252 0.59 21.48 1.61
CA TRP A 252 -0.80 21.53 1.16
C TRP A 252 -0.91 22.25 -0.19
N ASN A 253 -1.40 21.54 -1.20
CA ASN A 253 -1.82 22.13 -2.47
C ASN A 253 -3.36 22.24 -2.52
N ALA A 254 -3.86 23.48 -2.60
CA ALA A 254 -5.26 23.84 -2.66
C ALA A 254 -5.57 24.50 -4.01
N THR A 255 -5.45 23.72 -5.09
CA THR A 255 -5.66 24.21 -6.46
C THR A 255 -7.14 24.28 -6.85
N GLY A 256 -7.95 23.30 -6.44
CA GLY A 256 -9.39 23.33 -6.69
C GLY A 256 -10.10 24.49 -5.96
N ASP A 257 -11.25 24.89 -6.47
CA ASP A 257 -12.10 25.90 -5.85
C ASP A 257 -12.72 25.34 -4.55
N GLY A 258 -12.85 26.16 -3.50
CA GLY A 258 -13.49 25.71 -2.25
C GLY A 258 -12.67 24.73 -1.42
N VAL A 259 -11.42 24.44 -1.79
CA VAL A 259 -10.51 23.64 -0.97
C VAL A 259 -10.21 24.37 0.33
N SER A 260 -10.33 23.69 1.47
CA SER A 260 -10.08 24.28 2.80
C SER A 260 -9.00 23.51 3.57
N ILE A 261 -8.22 24.24 4.37
CA ILE A 261 -7.23 23.69 5.28
C ILE A 261 -7.53 24.27 6.66
N VAL A 262 -7.89 23.41 7.61
CA VAL A 262 -8.45 23.78 8.91
C VAL A 262 -7.70 23.08 10.03
N ASP A 263 -7.40 23.79 11.11
CA ASP A 263 -6.76 23.28 12.34
C ASP A 263 -5.51 22.42 12.07
N SER A 264 -4.74 22.73 11.03
CA SER A 264 -3.65 21.88 10.55
C SER A 264 -2.28 22.38 11.01
N THR A 265 -1.31 21.47 11.15
CA THR A 265 0.01 21.82 11.72
C THR A 265 1.18 21.20 10.98
N TYR A 266 2.36 21.83 11.06
CA TYR A 266 3.58 21.25 10.50
C TYR A 266 4.76 21.34 11.47
N THR A 267 5.67 20.37 11.35
CA THR A 267 6.93 20.26 12.08
C THR A 267 8.04 20.03 11.06
N ASP A 268 9.14 20.79 11.18
CA ASP A 268 10.34 20.65 10.35
C ASP A 268 10.07 20.47 8.85
N PRO A 269 9.48 21.50 8.19
CA PRO A 269 9.19 21.44 6.77
C PRO A 269 10.50 21.52 5.97
N ALA A 270 10.60 20.76 4.88
CA ALA A 270 11.76 20.77 3.99
C ALA A 270 12.10 22.17 3.47
N VAL A 271 11.06 22.96 3.17
CA VAL A 271 11.17 24.32 2.64
C VAL A 271 10.28 25.23 3.48
N ALA A 272 10.90 26.09 4.30
CA ALA A 272 10.22 26.89 5.32
C ALA A 272 9.04 27.75 4.81
N ASN A 273 9.04 28.14 3.54
CA ASN A 273 7.99 28.99 2.94
C ASN A 273 7.06 28.23 1.97
N ASN A 274 7.21 26.92 1.80
CA ASN A 274 6.40 26.11 0.88
C ASN A 274 5.37 25.27 1.64
N ILE A 275 4.53 25.93 2.43
CA ILE A 275 3.61 25.28 3.36
C ILE A 275 2.26 25.02 2.70
N ALA A 276 1.53 26.07 2.34
CA ALA A 276 0.24 25.99 1.65
C ALA A 276 0.28 26.82 0.36
N TRP A 277 -0.17 26.23 -0.74
CA TRP A 277 -0.11 26.83 -2.07
C TRP A 277 -1.42 26.60 -2.85
N GLY A 278 -1.73 27.49 -3.80
CA GLY A 278 -2.91 27.40 -4.66
C GLY A 278 -3.93 28.55 -4.46
N PRO A 279 -4.83 28.79 -5.43
CA PRO A 279 -5.85 29.85 -5.35
C PRO A 279 -6.74 29.77 -4.11
N SER A 280 -7.05 28.57 -3.62
CA SER A 280 -7.92 28.36 -2.45
C SER A 280 -7.15 28.30 -1.12
N SER A 281 -5.82 28.44 -1.13
CA SER A 281 -5.03 28.45 0.11
C SER A 281 -5.17 29.75 0.92
N ALA A 282 -5.81 30.78 0.35
CA ALA A 282 -6.07 32.04 1.04
C ALA A 282 -7.03 31.81 2.22
N GLY A 283 -6.51 31.90 3.45
CA GLY A 283 -7.28 31.63 4.66
C GLY A 283 -7.05 30.23 5.25
N ALA A 284 -6.06 29.48 4.74
CA ALA A 284 -5.60 28.25 5.37
C ALA A 284 -5.26 28.49 6.85
N ASP A 285 -5.87 27.71 7.74
CA ASP A 285 -5.58 27.71 9.16
C ASP A 285 -4.50 26.66 9.44
N VAL A 286 -3.26 27.11 9.28
CA VAL A 286 -2.06 26.28 9.43
C VAL A 286 -1.08 26.96 10.38
N SER A 287 -0.53 26.21 11.33
CA SER A 287 0.48 26.72 12.27
C SER A 287 1.65 25.77 12.45
N ALA A 288 2.84 26.32 12.74
CA ALA A 288 3.99 25.52 13.10
C ALA A 288 3.77 24.90 14.50
N ALA A 289 4.10 23.62 14.66
CA ALA A 289 3.98 22.89 15.92
C ALA A 289 5.29 22.16 16.25
N PRO A 290 6.40 22.87 16.54
CA PRO A 290 7.75 22.28 16.63
C PRO A 290 7.97 21.28 17.78
N SER A 291 6.98 21.08 18.64
CA SER A 291 6.99 20.09 19.73
C SER A 291 5.97 18.99 19.54
N ALA A 292 5.23 18.98 18.42
CA ALA A 292 4.31 17.91 18.10
C ALA A 292 5.11 16.66 17.75
N THR A 293 4.53 15.50 18.06
CA THR A 293 5.03 14.20 17.61
C THR A 293 4.01 13.60 16.66
N PRO A 294 4.46 12.85 15.64
CA PRO A 294 3.54 12.10 14.81
C PRO A 294 2.65 11.15 15.62
N MET A 295 1.48 10.84 15.08
CA MET A 295 0.65 9.73 15.50
C MET A 295 1.47 8.45 15.41
N THR A 296 1.27 7.58 16.38
CA THR A 296 1.86 6.25 16.33
C THR A 296 1.15 5.42 15.26
N PRO A 297 1.86 4.85 14.28
CA PRO A 297 1.26 3.98 13.27
C PRO A 297 0.50 2.81 13.89
N ILE A 298 -0.62 2.43 13.27
CA ILE A 298 -1.30 1.19 13.60
C ILE A 298 -0.50 0.00 13.11
N GLN A 299 -0.66 -1.14 13.78
CA GLN A 299 -0.13 -2.41 13.32
C GLN A 299 -1.10 -3.54 13.59
N ASN A 300 -1.37 -4.32 12.55
CA ASN A 300 -2.21 -5.49 12.66
C ASN A 300 -1.38 -6.66 13.18
N VAL A 301 -1.71 -7.12 14.38
CA VAL A 301 -1.10 -8.32 14.96
C VAL A 301 -2.04 -9.49 14.80
N PHE A 302 -1.59 -10.49 14.05
CA PHE A 302 -2.37 -11.68 13.78
C PHE A 302 -1.95 -12.85 14.67
N ASP A 303 -2.92 -13.51 15.31
CA ASP A 303 -2.72 -14.82 15.93
C ASP A 303 -3.55 -15.86 15.19
N TRP A 304 -2.84 -16.62 14.38
CA TRP A 304 -3.41 -17.68 13.58
C TRP A 304 -3.40 -18.97 14.44
N VAL A 305 -4.53 -19.30 15.05
CA VAL A 305 -4.72 -20.56 15.80
C VAL A 305 -5.80 -21.39 15.10
N ALA A 306 -5.45 -22.60 14.65
CA ALA A 306 -6.37 -23.50 13.95
C ALA A 306 -7.66 -23.72 14.74
N GLY A 307 -8.81 -23.52 14.10
CA GLY A 307 -10.13 -23.80 14.67
C GLY A 307 -10.67 -22.71 15.61
N THR A 308 -9.93 -21.61 15.79
CA THR A 308 -10.46 -20.35 16.32
C THR A 308 -10.43 -19.37 15.16
N VAL A 309 -11.48 -18.57 14.94
CA VAL A 309 -11.37 -17.43 14.01
C VAL A 309 -10.13 -16.67 14.44
N GLY A 310 -9.14 -16.54 13.55
CA GLY A 310 -7.87 -15.87 13.81
C GLY A 310 -8.16 -14.41 14.13
N THR A 311 -8.42 -14.13 15.39
CA THR A 311 -8.64 -12.79 15.89
C THR A 311 -7.36 -12.00 15.65
N VAL A 312 -7.48 -10.80 15.08
CA VAL A 312 -6.49 -9.75 15.31
C VAL A 312 -6.35 -9.64 16.83
N VAL A 313 -5.20 -10.05 17.38
CA VAL A 313 -5.00 -10.10 18.84
C VAL A 313 -4.74 -8.72 19.43
N GLY A 314 -4.53 -7.77 18.54
CA GLY A 314 -4.68 -6.35 18.80
C GLY A 314 -4.30 -5.55 17.57
N VAL A 315 -4.86 -4.35 17.48
CA VAL A 315 -4.19 -3.25 16.79
C VAL A 315 -3.34 -2.58 17.85
N VAL A 316 -2.02 -2.71 17.73
CA VAL A 316 -1.10 -2.05 18.66
C VAL A 316 -0.61 -0.74 18.06
N THR A 317 -0.40 0.25 18.91
CA THR A 317 0.33 1.47 18.61
C THR A 317 1.73 1.33 19.21
N GLY A 318 2.78 1.31 18.38
CA GLY A 318 4.17 1.23 18.84
C GLY A 318 5.20 1.78 17.85
N ASP A 319 6.46 1.93 18.29
CA ASP A 319 7.59 2.34 17.45
C ASP A 319 7.82 1.29 16.36
N SER A 320 7.52 1.63 15.10
CA SER A 320 7.66 0.83 13.88
C SER A 320 8.49 -0.47 14.03
N PRO A 321 7.93 -1.61 14.51
CA PRO A 321 8.57 -2.88 14.31
C PRO A 321 8.57 -3.18 12.82
N ALA A 322 9.68 -3.78 12.37
CA ALA A 322 9.86 -4.22 11.01
C ALA A 322 8.60 -4.96 10.50
N PRO A 323 8.25 -4.81 9.21
CA PRO A 323 7.16 -5.56 8.58
C PRO A 323 7.22 -7.04 9.01
N PRO A 324 6.07 -7.72 9.25
CA PRO A 324 6.08 -9.15 9.51
C PRO A 324 6.97 -9.84 8.47
N PRO A 325 7.98 -10.64 8.89
CA PRO A 325 8.98 -11.15 7.97
C PRO A 325 8.30 -12.01 6.90
N VAL A 326 8.60 -11.72 5.63
CA VAL A 326 8.16 -12.53 4.49
C VAL A 326 8.63 -13.97 4.74
N ALA A 327 7.69 -14.88 4.95
CA ALA A 327 8.00 -16.27 5.20
C ALA A 327 8.62 -16.92 3.96
N ALA A 328 9.26 -18.07 4.16
CA ALA A 328 9.76 -18.93 3.09
C ALA A 328 8.63 -19.66 2.35
N SER A 329 8.71 -19.79 1.03
CA SER A 329 7.76 -20.65 0.29
C SER A 329 7.92 -22.12 0.71
N PRO A 330 6.86 -22.79 1.21
CA PRO A 330 6.90 -24.20 1.60
C PRO A 330 6.93 -25.14 0.39
N SER A 331 6.81 -24.58 -0.81
CA SER A 331 6.81 -25.30 -2.07
C SER A 331 8.18 -25.93 -2.27
N GLY A 332 8.29 -27.25 -2.16
CA GLY A 332 9.50 -28.00 -2.50
C GLY A 332 9.82 -28.00 -4.01
N THR A 333 9.50 -26.92 -4.70
CA THR A 333 9.71 -26.67 -6.12
C THR A 333 10.74 -25.56 -6.25
N SER A 334 11.82 -25.82 -6.98
CA SER A 334 12.88 -24.85 -7.26
C SER A 334 12.32 -23.59 -7.91
N LEU A 335 12.65 -22.43 -7.35
CA LEU A 335 12.51 -21.13 -7.99
C LEU A 335 13.68 -20.92 -8.95
N ASN A 336 13.40 -20.42 -10.16
CA ASN A 336 14.41 -19.88 -11.05
C ASN A 336 14.03 -18.42 -11.30
N ARG A 337 14.81 -17.48 -10.76
CA ARG A 337 14.46 -16.07 -10.70
C ARG A 337 15.68 -15.21 -10.97
N ASP A 338 15.53 -14.34 -11.96
CA ASP A 338 16.47 -13.28 -12.28
C ASP A 338 16.00 -11.98 -11.61
N GLY A 339 16.91 -11.32 -10.91
CA GLY A 339 16.85 -9.97 -10.36
C GLY A 339 17.02 -8.93 -11.47
N THR A 340 17.28 -7.68 -11.08
CA THR A 340 17.26 -6.56 -12.03
C THR A 340 18.52 -5.71 -11.97
N ALA A 341 18.43 -4.40 -12.22
CA ALA A 341 19.55 -3.49 -12.05
C ALA A 341 19.44 -2.67 -10.73
N GLY A 342 18.42 -2.97 -9.92
CA GLY A 342 18.12 -2.32 -8.66
C GLY A 342 18.61 -3.13 -7.48
N ALA A 343 18.49 -2.60 -6.26
CA ALA A 343 18.76 -3.38 -5.07
C ALA A 343 17.51 -4.19 -4.71
N GLU A 344 17.60 -5.52 -4.74
CA GLU A 344 16.48 -6.41 -4.46
C GLU A 344 16.67 -7.26 -3.21
N THR A 345 15.57 -7.67 -2.60
CA THR A 345 15.56 -8.78 -1.62
C THR A 345 14.84 -9.97 -2.25
N MET A 346 15.61 -11.01 -2.57
CA MET A 346 15.09 -12.23 -3.17
C MET A 346 15.17 -13.35 -2.13
N THR A 347 14.05 -14.05 -1.94
CA THR A 347 13.99 -15.22 -1.04
C THR A 347 13.58 -16.45 -1.84
N GLY A 348 14.38 -17.49 -1.74
CA GLY A 348 14.17 -18.80 -2.32
C GLY A 348 13.04 -19.58 -1.66
N SER A 349 12.93 -20.84 -2.03
CA SER A 349 11.98 -21.83 -1.55
C SER A 349 12.64 -22.74 -0.53
N ASN A 350 12.01 -23.88 -0.23
CA ASN A 350 12.67 -24.96 0.51
C ASN A 350 13.22 -26.06 -0.42
N ALA A 351 13.41 -25.76 -1.71
CA ALA A 351 14.04 -26.60 -2.72
C ALA A 351 15.29 -25.93 -3.30
N ALA A 352 16.02 -26.66 -4.17
CA ALA A 352 17.22 -26.14 -4.82
C ALA A 352 16.87 -25.05 -5.83
N ASP A 353 17.12 -23.79 -5.48
CA ASP A 353 16.76 -22.63 -6.32
C ASP A 353 17.92 -22.16 -7.21
N ASP A 354 17.58 -21.33 -8.20
CA ASP A 354 18.50 -20.59 -9.06
C ASP A 354 18.09 -19.11 -9.00
N LEU A 355 18.83 -18.30 -8.24
CA LEU A 355 18.56 -16.88 -8.02
C LEU A 355 19.75 -16.04 -8.53
N ASP A 356 19.53 -15.13 -9.46
CA ASP A 356 20.57 -14.24 -10.00
C ASP A 356 20.20 -12.77 -9.78
N GLY A 357 20.85 -12.08 -8.84
CA GLY A 357 20.62 -10.67 -8.50
C GLY A 357 20.93 -9.67 -9.62
N MET A 358 21.67 -10.06 -10.66
CA MET A 358 22.02 -9.21 -11.81
C MET A 358 22.87 -7.96 -11.47
N ASP A 359 22.37 -6.72 -11.48
CA ASP A 359 23.12 -5.53 -11.03
C ASP A 359 22.37 -4.93 -9.84
N GLY A 360 23.03 -4.41 -8.81
CA GLY A 360 22.31 -3.99 -7.60
C GLY A 360 23.10 -4.20 -6.33
N ASN A 361 22.57 -3.82 -5.17
CA ASN A 361 23.08 -4.31 -3.89
C ASN A 361 22.04 -5.29 -3.33
N ASP A 362 22.14 -6.55 -3.71
CA ASP A 362 21.06 -7.51 -3.46
C ASP A 362 21.17 -8.21 -2.11
N THR A 363 20.05 -8.72 -1.64
CA THR A 363 19.96 -9.63 -0.51
C THR A 363 19.36 -10.94 -1.01
N LEU A 364 20.19 -11.97 -1.20
CA LEU A 364 19.78 -13.25 -1.76
C LEU A 364 19.70 -14.33 -0.67
N ASN A 365 18.48 -14.70 -0.30
CA ASN A 365 18.23 -15.72 0.71
C ASN A 365 17.77 -17.03 0.05
N GLY A 366 18.68 -17.95 -0.29
CA GLY A 366 18.33 -19.26 -0.88
C GLY A 366 17.52 -20.19 0.05
N LEU A 367 17.58 -19.96 1.37
CA LEU A 367 16.92 -20.77 2.39
C LEU A 367 17.39 -22.24 2.44
N ALA A 368 16.51 -23.20 2.15
CA ALA A 368 16.79 -24.62 2.26
C ALA A 368 16.76 -25.25 0.87
N GLY A 369 17.75 -26.06 0.54
CA GLY A 369 17.95 -26.48 -0.84
C GLY A 369 19.44 -26.45 -1.15
N ASP A 370 19.81 -27.02 -2.30
CA ASP A 370 21.15 -26.82 -2.85
C ASP A 370 21.05 -25.69 -3.87
N ASP A 371 21.14 -24.45 -3.39
CA ASP A 371 20.81 -23.25 -4.19
C ASP A 371 22.01 -22.75 -5.00
N ALA A 372 21.71 -22.18 -6.16
CA ALA A 372 22.62 -21.35 -6.93
C ALA A 372 22.24 -19.89 -6.73
N LEU A 373 23.05 -19.16 -5.95
CA LEU A 373 22.86 -17.73 -5.70
C LEU A 373 23.96 -16.95 -6.41
N TYR A 374 23.60 -16.16 -7.41
CA TYR A 374 24.49 -15.28 -8.14
C TYR A 374 24.18 -13.84 -7.73
N GLY A 375 25.04 -13.21 -6.92
CA GLY A 375 24.82 -11.83 -6.47
C GLY A 375 24.87 -10.80 -7.60
N GLY A 376 25.58 -11.10 -8.70
CA GLY A 376 25.70 -10.15 -9.80
C GLY A 376 26.68 -9.01 -9.50
N ALA A 377 26.36 -7.79 -9.94
CA ALA A 377 27.19 -6.60 -9.82
C ALA A 377 26.68 -5.63 -8.75
N GLY A 378 27.30 -5.68 -7.58
CA GLY A 378 27.32 -4.62 -6.59
C GLY A 378 27.73 -5.18 -5.24
N ASN A 379 27.14 -4.71 -4.15
CA ASN A 379 27.45 -5.20 -2.80
C ASN A 379 26.33 -6.09 -2.29
N ASP A 380 26.41 -7.37 -2.66
CA ASP A 380 25.36 -8.35 -2.43
C ASP A 380 25.63 -9.14 -1.15
N ARG A 381 24.57 -9.60 -0.49
CA ARG A 381 24.66 -10.32 0.79
C ARG A 381 23.75 -11.54 0.88
#